data_AF-A0A1M6I4M0-F1
#
_entry.id   AF-A0A1M6I4M0-F1
#
_cell.length_a   1.000
_cell.length_b   1.000
_cell.length_c   1.000
_cell.angle_alpha   90.00
_cell.angle_beta   90.00
_cell.angle_gamma   90.00
#
_symmetry.space_group_name_H-M   'P 1'
#
loop_
_entity.id
_entity.type
_entity.pdbx_description
1 polymer ?
#
loop_
_entity_poly.entity_id
_entity_poly.type
_entity_poly.pdbx_seq_one_letter_code
_entity_poly.pdbx_strand_id
1 'polypeptide(L)'
;MGWPLVIVALTALAYAKFGHLIPGALGHKEYTITRIIEHMFLTSEGIYGVAIYVTSTFVFIFILMGSLLGATGGAQAFIDLTFSVTGRFRGGPAKAAILGSGLMGTI
;
A
#
# COMPACT_ATOMS: atom_id res chain seq x y z
N MET A 1 0.61 0.05 -15.54
CA MET A 1 -0.84 -0.06 -15.29
C MET A 1 -1.39 1.03 -14.32
N GLY A 2 -0.80 2.23 -14.27
CA GLY A 2 -1.28 3.32 -13.38
C GLY A 2 -2.05 4.45 -14.09
N TRP A 3 -2.04 4.46 -15.42
CA TRP A 3 -2.67 5.49 -16.24
C TRP A 3 -4.20 5.66 -16.05
N PRO A 4 -4.99 4.59 -15.81
CA PRO A 4 -6.43 4.74 -15.64
C PRO A 4 -6.81 5.65 -14.47
N LEU A 5 -6.10 5.54 -13.35
CA LEU A 5 -6.35 6.36 -12.15
C LEU A 5 -6.06 7.84 -12.42
N VAL A 6 -4.97 8.12 -13.17
CA VAL A 6 -4.58 9.49 -13.53
C VAL A 6 -5.62 10.12 -14.45
N ILE A 7 -6.13 9.37 -15.43
CA ILE A 7 -7.18 9.86 -16.33
C ILE A 7 -8.44 10.23 -15.54
N VAL A 8 -8.90 9.33 -14.65
CA VAL A 8 -10.10 9.58 -13.83
C VAL A 8 -9.90 10.77 -12.89
N ALA A 9 -8.72 10.91 -12.27
CA ALA A 9 -8.42 12.05 -11.41
C ALA A 9 -8.43 13.37 -12.20
N LEU A 10 -7.84 13.39 -13.39
CA LEU A 10 -7.81 14.58 -14.24
C LEU A 10 -9.20 14.98 -14.74
N THR A 11 -10.04 14.02 -15.13
CA THR A 11 -11.42 14.33 -15.56
C THR A 11 -12.28 14.82 -14.39
N ALA A 12 -12.11 14.25 -13.19
CA ALA A 12 -12.78 14.71 -11.98
C ALA A 12 -12.35 16.14 -11.57
N LEU A 13 -11.05 16.45 -11.64
CA LEU A 13 -10.55 17.80 -11.39
C LEU A 13 -11.01 18.81 -12.45
N ALA A 14 -11.03 18.40 -13.72
CA ALA A 14 -11.59 19.22 -14.79
C ALA A 14 -13.08 19.50 -14.53
N TYR A 15 -13.85 18.51 -14.09
CA TYR A 15 -15.25 18.68 -13.72
C TYR A 15 -15.40 19.65 -12.53
N ALA A 16 -14.59 19.52 -11.47
CA ALA A 16 -14.64 20.43 -10.33
C ALA A 16 -14.38 21.90 -10.71
N LYS A 17 -13.56 22.16 -11.74
CA LYS A 17 -13.25 23.51 -12.24
C LYS A 17 -14.28 24.02 -13.26
N PHE A 18 -14.73 23.17 -14.18
CA PHE A 18 -15.57 23.57 -15.32
C PHE A 18 -17.05 23.20 -15.16
N GLY A 19 -17.44 22.50 -14.10
CA GLY A 19 -18.82 22.05 -13.85
C GLY A 19 -19.81 23.18 -13.59
N HIS A 20 -19.34 24.41 -13.35
CA HIS A 20 -20.19 25.60 -13.38
C HIS A 20 -20.78 25.89 -14.76
N LEU A 21 -20.04 25.60 -15.84
CA LEU A 21 -20.49 25.90 -17.20
C LEU A 21 -21.52 24.88 -17.73
N ILE A 22 -21.84 23.84 -16.97
CA ILE A 22 -22.79 22.79 -17.38
C ILE A 22 -24.20 23.18 -16.91
N PRO A 23 -25.12 23.56 -17.81
CA PRO A 23 -26.50 23.85 -17.44
C PRO A 23 -27.27 22.55 -17.14
N GLY A 24 -27.95 22.49 -15.99
CA GLY A 24 -28.78 21.35 -15.58
C GLY A 24 -28.48 20.86 -14.16
N ALA A 25 -29.07 19.73 -13.75
CA ALA A 25 -28.91 19.15 -12.41
C ALA A 25 -27.48 18.66 -12.10
N LEU A 26 -26.64 18.54 -13.12
CA LEU A 26 -25.21 18.19 -13.00
C LEU A 26 -24.32 19.43 -12.82
N GLY A 27 -24.84 20.64 -13.03
CA GLY A 27 -24.07 21.87 -12.82
C GLY A 27 -23.95 22.21 -11.33
N HIS A 28 -22.75 22.56 -10.88
CA HIS A 28 -22.52 23.07 -9.52
C HIS A 28 -22.21 24.58 -9.55
N LYS A 29 -22.33 25.27 -8.40
CA LYS A 29 -21.90 26.67 -8.29
C LYS A 29 -20.41 26.82 -8.59
N GLU A 30 -19.99 28.00 -9.05
CA GLU A 30 -18.57 28.31 -9.24
C GLU A 30 -17.79 28.05 -7.94
N TYR A 31 -16.86 27.10 -8.03
CA TYR A 31 -15.87 26.89 -6.98
C TYR A 31 -14.60 27.64 -7.36
N THR A 32 -14.19 28.58 -6.51
CA THR A 32 -12.88 29.22 -6.63
C THR A 32 -11.78 28.15 -6.54
N ILE A 33 -10.70 28.28 -7.30
CA ILE A 33 -9.56 27.36 -7.27
C ILE A 33 -9.03 27.17 -5.84
N THR A 34 -9.01 28.25 -5.05
CA THR A 34 -8.65 28.21 -3.62
C THR A 34 -9.48 27.20 -2.83
N ARG A 35 -10.80 27.16 -3.06
CA ARG A 35 -11.71 26.23 -2.37
C ARG A 35 -11.48 24.78 -2.79
N ILE A 36 -11.15 24.54 -4.06
CA ILE A 36 -10.81 23.18 -4.55
C ILE A 36 -9.52 22.70 -3.86
N ILE A 37 -8.50 23.56 -3.78
CA ILE A 37 -7.23 23.23 -3.12
C ILE A 37 -7.46 23.00 -1.62
N GLU A 38 -8.20 23.88 -0.95
CA GLU A 38 -8.56 23.72 0.46
C GLU A 38 -9.28 22.38 0.71
N HIS A 39 -10.23 22.01 -0.15
CA HIS A 39 -10.93 20.73 0.00
C HIS A 39 -10.05 19.51 -0.30
N MET A 40 -9.07 19.65 -1.21
CA MET A 40 -8.14 18.56 -1.51
C MET A 40 -7.07 18.36 -0.43
N PHE A 41 -6.67 19.42 0.29
CA PHE A 41 -5.57 19.38 1.26
C PHE A 41 -6.02 19.44 2.72
N LEU A 42 -7.09 20.16 3.04
CA LEU A 42 -7.52 20.41 4.43
C LEU A 42 -8.66 19.48 4.87
N THR A 43 -9.31 18.79 3.93
CA THR A 43 -10.41 17.85 4.21
C THR A 43 -9.89 16.40 4.21
N SER A 44 -10.47 15.58 5.10
CA SER A 44 -10.16 14.15 5.26
C SER A 44 -10.64 13.24 4.11
N GLU A 45 -11.28 13.80 3.09
CA GLU A 45 -11.67 13.12 1.85
C GLU A 45 -10.73 13.44 0.67
N GLY A 46 -9.77 14.34 0.89
CA GLY A 46 -8.81 14.75 -0.13
C GLY A 46 -7.58 13.83 -0.23
N ILE A 47 -6.45 14.40 -0.63
CA ILE A 47 -5.19 13.66 -0.84
C ILE A 47 -4.72 13.00 0.47
N TYR A 48 -4.88 13.68 1.59
CA TYR A 48 -4.58 13.15 2.94
C TYR A 48 -5.70 12.31 3.55
N GLY A 49 -6.68 11.90 2.75
CA GLY A 49 -7.80 11.15 3.23
C GLY A 49 -7.49 9.69 3.55
N VAL A 50 -8.49 8.84 3.37
CA VAL A 50 -8.46 7.42 3.78
C VAL A 50 -7.23 6.67 3.26
N ALA A 51 -6.77 6.96 2.04
CA ALA A 51 -5.62 6.29 1.44
C ALA A 51 -4.32 6.50 2.24
N ILE A 52 -3.98 7.76 2.58
CA ILE A 52 -2.79 8.06 3.40
C ILE A 52 -3.02 7.58 4.83
N TYR A 53 -4.22 7.80 5.39
CA TYR A 53 -4.56 7.36 6.74
C TYR A 53 -4.36 5.85 6.95
N VAL A 54 -4.90 5.02 6.05
CA VAL A 54 -4.77 3.56 6.13
C VAL A 54 -3.32 3.13 5.91
N THR A 55 -2.61 3.79 4.99
CA THR A 55 -1.21 3.47 4.70
C THR A 55 -0.32 3.77 5.91
N SER A 56 -0.46 4.92 6.55
CA SER A 56 0.35 5.31 7.71
C SER A 56 -0.01 4.53 8.98
N THR A 57 -1.28 4.17 9.17
CA THR A 57 -1.74 3.53 10.42
C THR A 57 -1.56 2.02 10.39
N PHE A 58 -1.85 1.37 9.26
CA PHE A 58 -1.84 -0.09 9.15
C PHE A 58 -0.68 -0.60 8.30
N VAL A 59 -0.46 -0.04 7.12
CA VAL A 59 0.54 -0.61 6.19
C VAL A 59 1.97 -0.33 6.66
N PHE A 60 2.22 0.85 7.19
CA PHE A 60 3.55 1.28 7.63
C PHE A 60 4.15 0.33 8.67
N ILE A 61 3.38 -0.10 9.68
CA ILE A 61 3.91 -0.98 10.74
C ILE A 61 4.29 -2.36 10.19
N PHE A 62 3.55 -2.90 9.23
CA PHE A 62 3.90 -4.17 8.59
C PHE A 62 5.16 -4.07 7.74
N ILE A 63 5.31 -2.98 6.97
CA ILE A 63 6.53 -2.74 6.18
C ILE A 63 7.73 -2.51 7.11
N LEU A 64 7.56 -1.72 8.17
CA LEU A 64 8.59 -1.46 9.16
C LEU A 64 9.02 -2.76 9.83
N MET A 65 8.08 -3.56 10.33
CA MET A 65 8.37 -4.85 10.96
C MET A 65 9.02 -5.82 9.97
N GLY A 66 8.54 -5.91 8.73
CA GLY A 66 9.12 -6.76 7.71
C GLY A 66 10.55 -6.37 7.36
N SER A 67 10.82 -5.08 7.20
CA SER A 67 12.17 -4.56 6.92
C SER A 67 13.11 -4.73 8.12
N LEU A 68 12.63 -4.54 9.36
CA LEU A 68 13.39 -4.82 10.57
C LEU A 68 13.71 -6.30 10.73
N LEU A 69 12.77 -7.20 10.44
CA LEU A 69 13.00 -8.65 10.51
C LEU A 69 14.02 -9.11 9.45
N GLY A 70 13.98 -8.50 8.26
CA GLY A 70 15.01 -8.69 7.23
C GLY A 70 16.37 -8.15 7.66
N ALA A 71 16.42 -6.93 8.21
CA ALA A 71 17.65 -6.26 8.60
C ALA A 71 18.34 -6.90 9.82
N THR A 72 17.57 -7.41 10.79
CA THR A 72 18.10 -8.11 11.97
C THR A 72 18.61 -9.52 11.64
N GLY A 73 18.48 -9.96 10.39
CA GLY A 73 18.84 -11.32 9.99
C GLY A 73 17.88 -12.38 10.56
N GLY A 74 16.72 -11.99 11.09
CA GLY A 74 15.71 -12.93 11.59
C GLY A 74 15.28 -13.91 10.50
N ALA A 75 15.13 -13.43 9.26
CA ALA A 75 14.88 -14.28 8.09
C ALA A 75 15.97 -15.35 7.89
N GLN A 76 17.25 -15.00 8.06
CA GLN A 76 18.37 -15.94 7.95
C GLN A 76 18.40 -16.91 9.12
N ALA A 77 18.11 -16.44 10.33
CA ALA A 77 18.03 -17.27 11.54
C ALA A 77 16.98 -18.38 11.42
N PHE A 78 15.86 -18.14 10.73
CA PHE A 78 14.88 -19.20 10.44
C PHE A 78 15.40 -20.27 9.48
N ILE A 79 16.20 -19.88 8.47
CA ILE A 79 16.85 -20.81 7.54
C ILE A 79 17.86 -21.68 8.31
N ASP A 80 18.71 -21.04 9.12
CA ASP A 80 19.73 -21.73 9.92
C ASP A 80 19.11 -22.66 10.97
N LEU A 81 18.02 -22.24 11.62
CA LEU A 81 17.24 -23.09 12.53
C LEU A 81 16.73 -24.34 11.80
N THR A 82 16.20 -24.16 10.60
CA THR A 82 15.64 -25.25 9.82
C THR A 82 16.72 -26.25 9.41
N PHE A 83 17.89 -25.77 8.96
CA PHE A 83 19.04 -26.63 8.68
C PHE A 83 19.59 -27.32 9.93
N SER A 84 19.57 -26.66 11.09
CA SER A 84 20.03 -27.27 12.34
C SER A 84 19.17 -28.47 12.75
N VAL A 85 17.86 -28.41 12.52
CA VAL A 85 16.89 -29.47 12.84
C VAL A 85 16.94 -30.61 11.81
N THR A 86 17.14 -30.30 10.53
CA THR A 86 17.01 -31.29 9.44
C THR A 86 18.32 -31.81 8.88
N GLY A 87 19.44 -31.10 9.07
CA GLY A 87 20.73 -31.39 8.45
C GLY A 87 21.35 -32.74 8.85
N ARG A 88 20.93 -33.33 9.98
CA ARG A 88 21.40 -34.65 10.44
C ARG A 88 20.65 -35.83 9.82
N PHE A 89 19.55 -35.59 9.10
CA PHE A 89 18.73 -36.65 8.51
C PHE A 89 19.11 -36.90 7.04
N ARG A 90 19.02 -38.16 6.57
CA ARG A 90 19.19 -38.49 5.14
C ARG A 90 18.12 -37.73 4.33
N GLY A 91 18.57 -36.96 3.33
CA GLY A 91 17.72 -36.01 2.59
C GLY A 91 17.55 -34.63 3.24
N GLY A 92 18.44 -34.26 4.17
CA GLY A 92 18.41 -33.01 4.95
C GLY A 92 18.07 -31.74 4.16
N PRO A 93 18.67 -31.46 2.99
CA PRO A 93 18.35 -30.26 2.20
C PRO A 93 16.89 -30.20 1.73
N ALA A 94 16.31 -31.35 1.35
CA ALA A 94 14.91 -31.41 0.90
C ALA A 94 13.94 -31.19 2.07
N LYS A 95 14.23 -31.78 3.24
CA LYS A 95 13.42 -31.57 4.45
C LYS A 95 13.57 -30.15 5.00
N ALA A 96 14.75 -29.57 4.87
CA ALA A 96 15.01 -28.19 5.24
C ALA A 96 14.20 -27.21 4.39
N ALA A 97 14.14 -27.43 3.07
CA ALA A 97 13.37 -26.58 2.17
C ALA A 97 11.86 -26.57 2.50
N ILE A 98 11.29 -27.74 2.83
CA ILE A 98 9.86 -27.87 3.17
C ILE A 98 9.54 -27.17 4.49
N LEU A 99 10.33 -27.42 5.53
CA LEU A 99 10.14 -26.77 6.85
C LEU A 99 10.40 -25.27 6.80
N GLY A 100 11.42 -24.85 6.04
CA GLY A 100 11.79 -23.44 5.89
C GLY A 100 10.70 -22.65 5.16
N SER A 101 10.15 -23.22 4.08
CA SER A 101 9.02 -22.62 3.35
C SER A 101 7.76 -22.47 4.23
N GLY A 102 7.47 -23.47 5.08
CA GLY A 102 6.37 -23.37 6.04
C GLY A 102 6.56 -22.29 7.11
N LEU A 103 7.79 -22.10 7.60
CA LEU A 103 8.12 -21.11 8.64
C LEU A 103 8.24 -19.67 8.11
N MET A 104 8.70 -19.50 6.86
CA MET A 104 8.88 -18.19 6.24
C MET A 104 7.58 -17.56 5.74
N GLY A 105 6.46 -18.26 5.91
CA GLY A 105 5.18 -17.90 5.30
C GLY A 105 5.16 -18.43 3.87
N THR A 106 4.33 -19.44 3.66
CA THR A 106 4.16 -20.12 2.37
C THR A 106 3.93 -19.13 1.23
N ILE A 107 4.80 -19.18 0.22
CA ILE A 107 4.42 -18.91 -1.18
C ILE A 107 3.82 -20.18 -1.75
#